data_AF-A0A314Z2P6-F1
#
_entry.id   AF-A0A314Z2P6-F1
#
_cell.length_a   1.000
_cell.length_b   1.000
_cell.length_c   1.000
_cell.angle_alpha   90.00
_cell.angle_beta   90.00
_cell.angle_gamma   90.00
#
_symmetry.space_group_name_H-M   'P 1'
#
loop_
_entity.id
_entity.type
_entity.pdbx_description
1 polymer ?
#
loop_
_entity_poly.entity_id
_entity_poly.type
_entity_poly.pdbx_seq_one_letter_code
_entity_poly.pdbx_strand_id
1 'polypeptide(L)' 'MSQISSSSTNQSPSARKLCECKGYIKTWTSWTDLNLGRRFEACEMSQRNRGNGHNWEWLDATTCARGKN' A
#
# COMPACT_ATOMS: atom_id res chain seq x y z
N MET A 1 8.35 -9.64 -29.03
CA MET A 1 9.12 -8.86 -28.04
C MET A 1 8.13 -8.21 -27.10
N SER A 2 7.89 -8.79 -25.92
CA SER A 2 6.98 -8.20 -24.93
C SER A 2 7.79 -7.31 -24.00
N GLN A 3 7.73 -6.00 -24.21
CA GLN A 3 8.32 -5.05 -23.28
C GLN A 3 7.44 -4.97 -22.04
N ILE A 4 7.91 -5.59 -20.96
CA ILE A 4 7.35 -5.41 -19.63
C ILE A 4 7.72 -3.98 -19.22
N SER A 5 6.76 -3.07 -19.27
CA SER A 5 6.91 -1.72 -18.75
C SER A 5 7.02 -1.82 -17.22
N SER A 6 8.24 -2.02 -16.73
CA SER A 6 8.60 -1.81 -15.33
C SER A 6 8.51 -0.31 -15.06
N SER A 7 7.32 0.18 -14.73
CA SER A 7 7.15 1.50 -14.13
C SER A 7 7.75 1.48 -12.74
N SER A 8 9.08 1.61 -12.67
CA SER A 8 9.77 2.01 -11.45
C SER A 8 9.30 3.41 -11.12
N THR A 9 8.34 3.50 -10.20
CA THR A 9 7.93 4.78 -9.63
C THR A 9 9.10 5.30 -8.80
N ASN A 10 10.06 5.96 -9.44
CA ASN A 10 11.03 6.82 -8.78
C ASN A 10 10.25 8.02 -8.25
N GLN A 11 9.56 7.82 -7.12
CA GLN A 11 9.00 8.92 -6.37
C GLN A 11 10.18 9.76 -5.88
N SER A 12 10.32 10.94 -6.49
CA SER A 12 11.10 12.06 -5.94
C SER A 12 10.83 12.15 -4.43
N PRO A 13 11.80 12.53 -3.57
CA PRO A 13 11.59 12.66 -2.12
C PRO A 13 10.75 13.92 -1.80
N SER A 14 9.57 14.04 -2.43
CA SER A 14 8.49 14.90 -2.00
C SER A 14 8.03 14.38 -0.64
N ALA A 15 8.00 15.27 0.36
CA ALA A 15 7.68 15.05 1.77
C ALA A 15 7.06 13.67 2.10
N ARG A 16 7.86 12.77 2.69
CA ARG A 16 7.37 11.48 3.18
C ARG A 16 6.19 11.72 4.12
N LYS A 17 5.02 11.15 3.83
CA LYS A 17 3.85 11.24 4.71
C LYS A 17 4.16 10.60 6.06
N LEU A 18 3.81 11.29 7.14
CA LEU A 18 3.95 10.79 8.51
C LEU A 18 2.58 10.41 9.06
N CYS A 19 2.55 9.31 9.82
CA CYS A 19 1.41 8.95 10.65
C CYS A 19 1.34 9.87 11.88
N GLU A 20 0.20 9.89 12.58
CA GLU A 20 0.05 10.65 13.84
C GLU A 20 1.12 10.28 14.88
N CYS A 21 1.52 9.01 14.94
CA CYS A 21 2.59 8.52 15.80
C CYS A 21 4.01 8.92 15.35
N LYS A 22 4.14 9.82 14.36
CA LYS A 22 5.39 10.26 13.71
C LYS A 22 6.19 9.18 12.99
N GLY A 23 5.65 7.96 12.88
CA GLY A 23 6.22 6.90 12.04
C GLY A 23 5.95 7.15 10.56
N TYR A 24 6.84 6.69 9.69
CA TYR A 24 6.65 6.85 8.25
C TYR A 24 5.48 6.02 7.75
N ILE A 25 4.66 6.61 6.88
CA ILE A 25 3.71 5.87 6.06
C ILE A 25 4.48 5.33 4.85
N LYS A 26 4.41 4.02 4.65
CA LYS A 26 5.09 3.32 3.56
C LYS A 26 4.07 2.61 2.70
N THR A 27 4.42 2.40 1.43
CA THR A 27 3.68 1.48 0.58
C THR A 27 4.15 0.06 0.83
N TRP A 28 3.18 -0.85 0.95
CA TRP A 28 3.38 -2.28 1.17
C TRP A 28 2.62 -3.05 0.09
N THR A 29 3.05 -4.29 -0.13
CA THR A 29 2.34 -5.28 -0.96
C THR A 29 1.75 -6.33 -0.05
N SER A 30 0.47 -6.63 -0.21
CA SER A 30 -0.23 -7.65 0.55
C SER A 30 0.16 -9.05 0.10
N TRP A 31 0.37 -9.93 1.08
CA TRP A 31 0.72 -11.34 0.91
C TRP A 31 -0.41 -12.28 1.32
N THR A 32 -1.59 -11.76 1.67
CA THR A 32 -2.75 -12.57 2.05
C THR A 32 -3.40 -13.17 0.80
N ASP A 33 -3.86 -14.42 0.86
CA ASP A 33 -4.49 -15.10 -0.29
C ASP A 33 -5.61 -14.27 -0.96
N LEU A 34 -6.46 -13.61 -0.16
CA LEU A 34 -7.58 -12.80 -0.67
C LEU A 34 -7.17 -11.49 -1.36
N ASN A 35 -5.97 -10.99 -1.10
CA ASN A 35 -5.48 -9.69 -1.60
C ASN A 35 -4.03 -9.79 -2.10
N LEU A 36 -3.61 -10.96 -2.59
CA LEU A 36 -2.23 -11.21 -2.96
C LEU A 36 -1.80 -10.24 -4.05
N GLY A 37 -0.70 -9.53 -3.82
CA GLY A 37 -0.15 -8.54 -4.76
C GLY A 37 -0.80 -7.16 -4.71
N ARG A 38 -1.89 -6.96 -3.96
CA ARG A 38 -2.51 -5.63 -3.81
C ARG A 38 -1.63 -4.69 -3.01
N ARG A 39 -1.64 -3.40 -3.38
CA ARG A 39 -0.80 -2.38 -2.72
C ARG A 39 -1.60 -1.56 -1.71
N PHE A 40 -1.00 -1.28 -0.57
CA PHE A 40 -1.60 -0.44 0.48
C PHE A 40 -0.56 0.49 1.10
N GLU A 41 -1.00 1.66 1.58
CA GLU A 41 -0.21 2.53 2.44
C GLU A 41 -0.49 2.19 3.90
N ALA A 42 0.55 2.00 4.71
CA ALA A 42 0.40 1.81 6.14
C ALA A 42 1.58 2.38 6.92
N CYS A 43 1.29 2.82 8.15
CA CYS A 43 2.33 3.22 9.10
C CYS A 43 3.27 2.04 9.41
N GLU A 44 4.58 2.27 9.36
CA GLU A 44 5.58 1.25 9.69
C GLU A 44 5.49 0.72 11.13
N MET A 45 4.91 1.51 12.05
CA MET A 45 4.77 1.16 13.46
C MET A 45 3.49 0.34 13.75
N SER A 46 2.61 0.16 12.75
CA SER A 46 1.32 -0.54 12.90
C SER A 46 1.46 -1.99 13.37
N GLN A 47 2.55 -2.67 13.02
CA GLN A 47 2.79 -4.05 13.47
C GLN A 47 3.22 -4.15 14.94
N ARG A 48 3.89 -3.11 15.45
CA ARG A 48 4.42 -3.06 16.82
C ARG A 48 3.38 -2.60 17.83
N ASN A 49 2.54 -1.65 17.40
CA ASN A 49 1.46 -1.11 18.19
C ASN A 49 0.16 -1.39 17.46
N ARG A 50 -0.52 -2.50 17.81
CA ARG A 50 -1.84 -2.86 17.24
C ARG A 50 -2.97 -1.93 17.71
N GLY A 51 -2.66 -0.69 18.09
CA GLY A 51 -3.64 0.31 18.51
C GLY A 51 -4.37 0.92 17.32
N ASN A 52 -5.64 1.28 17.51
CA ASN A 52 -6.59 1.79 16.50
C ASN A 52 -6.26 3.20 15.93
N GLY A 53 -5.00 3.61 15.86
CA GLY A 53 -4.60 4.97 15.44
C GLY A 53 -3.56 5.03 14.32
N HIS A 54 -3.20 3.90 13.72
CA HIS A 54 -2.22 3.86 12.64
C HIS A 54 -2.89 3.97 11.27
N ASN A 55 -2.38 4.87 10.43
CA ASN A 55 -2.83 5.03 9.05
C ASN A 55 -2.73 3.69 8.30
N TRP A 56 -3.82 3.32 7.63
CA TRP A 56 -3.89 2.20 6.70
C TRP A 56 -4.93 2.48 5.62
N GLU A 57 -4.54 2.33 4.35
CA GLU A 57 -5.42 2.56 3.19
C GLU A 57 -4.98 1.72 1.99
N TRP A 58 -5.92 1.15 1.23
CA TRP A 58 -5.62 0.50 -0.05
C TRP A 58 -5.27 1.54 -1.12
N LEU A 59 -4.21 1.29 -1.90
CA LEU A 59 -3.81 2.17 -3.01
C LEU A 59 -4.51 1.85 -4.34
N ASP A 60 -5.03 0.64 -4.46
CA ASP A 60 -5.73 0.21 -5.65
C ASP A 60 -7.19 0.67 -5.56
N ALA A 61 -7.71 1.32 -6.60
CA ALA A 61 -9.16 1.53 -6.74
C ALA A 61 -9.84 0.17 -6.54
N THR A 62 -10.86 0.10 -5.69
CA THR A 62 -11.65 -1.11 -5.43
C THR A 62 -11.84 -1.86 -6.73
N THR A 63 -11.17 -3.00 -6.86
CA THR A 63 -11.29 -3.86 -8.03
C THR A 63 -12.77 -4.10 -8.23
N CYS A 64 -13.35 -3.53 -9.29
CA CYS A 64 -14.74 -3.76 -9.65
C CYS A 64 -14.97 -5.27 -9.56
N ALA A 65 -16.03 -5.68 -8.85
CA ALA A 65 -16.37 -7.09 -8.69
C ALA A 65 -16.26 -7.74 -10.07
N ARG A 66 -15.26 -8.60 -10.25
CA ARG A 66 -14.98 -9.29 -11.49
C ARG A 66 -16.30 -9.89 -11.95
N GLY A 67 -16.81 -9.41 -13.08
CA GLY A 67 -18.13 -9.73 -13.59
C GLY A 67 -18.41 -11.22 -13.43
N LYS A 68 -19.51 -11.53 -12.75
CA LYS A 68 -20.08 -12.88 -12.77
C LYS A 68 -20.37 -13.19 -14.24
N ASN A 69 -19.60 -14.13 -14.78
CA ASN A 69 -19.87 -14.78 -16.05
C ASN A 69 -21.29 -15.37 -16.04
#